data_AF-A0A1B6VG39-F1
#
_entry.id   AF-A0A1B6VG39-F1
#
_cell.length_a   1.000
_cell.length_b   1.000
_cell.length_c   1.000
_cell.angle_alpha   90.00
_cell.angle_beta   90.00
_cell.angle_gamma   90.00
#
_symmetry.space_group_name_H-M   'P 1'
#
loop_
_entity.id
_entity.type
_entity.pdbx_description
1 polymer ?
#
loop_
_entity_poly.entity_id
_entity_poly.type
_entity_poly.pdbx_seq_one_letter_code
_entity_poly.pdbx_strand_id
1 'polypeptide(L)'
;MQTLHKILQDNGRQAALQLDIDRQVVEAAAAYMADEQNGVGFLYSGWCQAALPHRRLADHKGWQLESDQVCLIIEPGMKRGAAGEPVPVGVPYGSRARLILIYLQSEAIRTNSRDIELGKSLRAWMGRMNIPIGGKNLQIVRDQMERISRSRLSFEVKRGGTEVVPIFRTGR
;
A
#
# COMPACT_ATOMS: atom_id res chain seq x y z
N MET A 1 7.15 18.38 34.85
CA MET A 1 6.20 18.90 33.84
C MET A 1 5.53 17.72 33.17
N GLN A 2 4.22 17.56 33.35
CA GLN A 2 3.44 16.56 32.61
C GLN A 2 3.24 17.06 31.18
N THR A 3 3.43 16.21 30.19
CA THR A 3 3.19 16.55 28.78
C THR A 3 1.70 16.84 28.56
N LEU A 4 1.35 17.89 27.80
CA LEU A 4 -0.03 18.30 27.48
C LEU A 4 -0.93 17.12 27.07
N HIS A 5 -0.36 16.14 26.37
CA HIS A 5 -1.03 14.90 25.99
C HIS A 5 -1.59 14.10 27.18
N LYS A 6 -0.81 13.94 28.27
CA LYS A 6 -1.27 13.23 29.48
C LYS A 6 -2.35 14.01 30.21
N ILE A 7 -2.25 15.33 30.23
CA ILE A 7 -3.22 16.20 30.89
C ILE A 7 -4.58 16.11 30.17
N LEU A 8 -4.58 16.14 28.84
CA LEU A 8 -5.78 15.98 28.03
C LEU A 8 -6.42 14.59 28.18
N GLN A 9 -5.59 13.54 28.33
CA GLN A 9 -6.05 12.16 28.51
C GLN A 9 -6.66 11.91 29.89
N ASP A 10 -6.03 12.42 30.95
CA ASP A 10 -6.40 12.10 32.34
C ASP A 10 -7.45 13.08 32.90
N ASN A 11 -7.41 14.36 32.48
CA ASN A 11 -8.21 15.44 33.07
C ASN A 11 -9.16 16.13 32.08
N GLY A 12 -9.04 15.80 30.78
CA GLY A 12 -9.92 16.32 29.74
C GLY A 12 -9.65 17.77 29.31
N ARG A 13 -10.31 18.17 28.23
CA ARG A 13 -10.14 19.47 27.55
C ARG A 13 -10.34 20.68 28.47
N GLN A 14 -11.34 20.65 29.34
CA GLN A 14 -11.65 21.79 30.22
C GLN A 14 -10.55 22.03 31.28
N ALA A 15 -9.92 20.97 31.79
CA ALA A 15 -8.81 21.09 32.72
C ALA A 15 -7.53 21.61 32.04
N ALA A 16 -7.27 21.19 30.80
CA ALA A 16 -6.12 21.67 30.03
C ALA A 16 -6.20 23.16 29.67
N LEU A 17 -7.41 23.70 29.49
CA LEU A 17 -7.66 25.12 29.22
C LEU A 17 -7.48 26.04 30.45
N GLN A 18 -7.43 25.47 31.66
CA GLN A 18 -7.17 26.20 32.90
C GLN A 18 -5.67 26.33 33.21
N LEU A 19 -4.82 25.69 32.41
CA LEU A 19 -3.36 25.82 32.52
C LEU A 19 -2.88 27.02 31.69
N ASP A 20 -1.70 27.54 32.05
CA ASP A 20 -1.00 28.59 31.31
C ASP A 20 -0.36 28.04 30.01
N ILE A 21 -1.16 27.35 29.21
CA ILE A 21 -0.81 26.79 27.91
C ILE A 21 -1.65 27.54 26.89
N ASP A 22 -1.03 27.95 25.78
CA ASP A 22 -1.72 28.65 24.71
C ASP A 22 -2.98 27.88 24.29
N ARG A 23 -4.11 28.60 24.34
CA ARG A 23 -5.42 28.06 24.01
C ARG A 23 -5.45 27.43 22.62
N GLN A 24 -4.74 27.98 21.63
CA GLN A 24 -4.66 27.40 20.29
C GLN A 24 -3.98 26.03 20.30
N VAL A 25 -2.95 25.86 21.14
CA VAL A 25 -2.22 24.58 21.29
C VAL A 25 -3.10 23.55 21.98
N VAL A 26 -3.85 23.95 23.02
CA VAL A 26 -4.79 23.06 23.72
C VAL A 26 -5.94 22.66 22.79
N GLU A 27 -6.49 23.59 22.02
CA GLU A 27 -7.58 23.32 21.07
C GLU A 27 -7.11 22.42 19.92
N ALA A 28 -5.91 22.63 19.37
CA ALA A 28 -5.34 21.76 18.34
C ALA A 28 -5.07 20.34 18.86
N ALA A 29 -4.49 20.20 20.05
CA ALA A 29 -4.22 18.90 20.66
C ALA A 29 -5.51 18.16 21.05
N ALA A 30 -6.50 18.86 21.59
CA ALA A 30 -7.80 18.29 21.91
C ALA A 30 -8.57 17.88 20.64
N ALA A 31 -8.53 18.69 19.57
CA ALA A 31 -9.14 18.34 18.28
C ALA A 31 -8.45 17.12 17.64
N TYR A 32 -7.12 17.05 17.71
CA TYR A 32 -6.35 15.88 17.26
C TYR A 32 -6.70 14.60 18.04
N MET A 33 -6.89 14.71 19.36
CA MET A 33 -7.24 13.56 20.22
C MET A 33 -8.72 13.17 20.13
N ALA A 34 -9.62 14.12 19.83
CA ALA A 34 -11.05 13.88 19.65
C ALA A 34 -11.40 13.33 18.25
N ASP A 35 -10.46 13.40 17.31
CA ASP A 35 -10.61 12.76 16.00
C ASP A 35 -10.45 11.23 16.15
N GLU A 36 -11.58 10.55 16.43
CA GLU A 36 -11.66 9.08 16.49
C GLU A 36 -11.17 8.40 15.19
N GLN A 37 -11.06 9.14 14.07
CA GLN A 37 -10.52 8.62 12.81
C GLN A 37 -9.00 8.37 12.84
N ASN A 38 -8.26 8.94 13.81
CA ASN A 38 -6.83 8.65 13.97
C ASN A 38 -6.53 7.45 14.89
N GLY A 39 -7.55 6.91 15.58
CA GLY A 39 -7.39 5.83 16.58
C GLY A 39 -7.45 4.40 16.04
N VAL A 40 -8.08 4.19 14.88
CA VAL A 40 -7.99 2.95 14.10
C VAL A 40 -8.04 3.37 12.65
N GLY A 41 -6.91 3.87 12.16
CA GLY A 41 -6.76 4.08 10.74
C GLY A 41 -7.08 2.76 10.04
N PHE A 42 -8.18 2.72 9.29
CA PHE A 42 -8.26 1.90 8.10
C PHE A 42 -7.24 2.44 7.07
N LEU A 43 -5.97 2.49 7.47
CA LEU A 43 -4.75 2.64 6.67
C LEU A 43 -4.48 1.34 5.88
N TYR A 44 -5.52 0.54 5.62
CA TYR A 44 -5.39 -0.85 5.18
C TYR A 44 -5.07 -0.99 3.67
N SER A 45 -4.92 0.11 2.95
CA SER A 45 -4.57 0.08 1.51
C SER A 45 -3.95 1.37 0.99
N GLY A 46 -4.27 2.55 1.54
CA GLY A 46 -3.91 3.85 0.95
C GLY A 46 -2.41 4.10 0.73
N TRP A 47 -1.54 3.68 1.66
CA TRP A 47 -0.08 3.83 1.51
C TRP A 47 0.56 2.62 0.81
N CYS A 48 0.06 1.41 1.07
CA CYS A 48 0.50 0.17 0.42
C CYS A 48 0.24 0.16 -1.10
N GLN A 49 -0.84 0.80 -1.55
CA GLN A 49 -1.15 0.98 -2.98
C GLN A 49 -0.13 1.86 -3.70
N ALA A 50 0.55 2.76 -2.98
CA ALA A 50 1.57 3.65 -3.52
C ALA A 50 3.02 3.24 -3.17
N ALA A 51 3.19 2.16 -2.38
CA ALA A 51 4.44 1.70 -1.80
C ALA A 51 5.42 1.03 -2.77
N LEU A 52 5.12 1.01 -4.07
CA LEU A 52 6.07 0.52 -5.07
C LEU A 52 7.29 1.44 -5.17
N PRO A 53 8.45 0.97 -5.62
CA PRO A 53 9.55 1.86 -5.96
C PRO A 53 9.14 2.84 -7.08
N HIS A 54 9.64 4.07 -7.05
CA HIS A 54 9.38 5.07 -8.10
C HIS A 54 10.13 4.76 -9.40
N ARG A 55 11.34 4.20 -9.29
CA ARG A 55 12.23 3.85 -10.40
C ARG A 55 12.50 2.34 -10.42
N ARG A 56 12.94 1.85 -11.57
CA ARG A 56 13.38 0.45 -11.73
C ARG A 56 14.57 0.16 -10.81
N LEU A 57 14.51 -0.97 -10.12
CA LEU A 57 15.64 -1.58 -9.41
C LEU A 57 16.27 -2.67 -10.30
N ALA A 58 17.45 -3.16 -9.91
CA ALA A 58 17.99 -4.37 -10.51
C ALA A 58 16.98 -5.51 -10.38
N ASP A 59 16.81 -6.35 -11.40
CA ASP A 59 15.67 -7.28 -11.44
C ASP A 59 15.73 -8.35 -10.32
N HIS A 60 16.92 -8.68 -9.79
CA HIS A 60 17.05 -9.58 -8.64
C HIS A 60 16.75 -8.92 -7.29
N LYS A 61 16.66 -7.58 -7.24
CA LYS A 61 16.54 -6.83 -5.99
C LYS A 61 15.07 -6.73 -5.56
N GLY A 62 14.77 -7.25 -4.37
CA GLY A 62 13.50 -7.01 -3.69
C GLY A 62 13.33 -5.57 -3.23
N TRP A 63 12.11 -5.23 -2.84
CA TRP A 63 11.76 -3.92 -2.32
C TRP A 63 11.09 -4.05 -0.97
N GLN A 64 11.50 -3.22 -0.01
CA GLN A 64 10.89 -3.14 1.31
C GLN A 64 10.49 -1.69 1.58
N LEU A 65 9.27 -1.50 2.03
CA LEU A 65 8.81 -0.25 2.62
C LEU A 65 8.44 -0.53 4.07
N GLU A 66 9.12 0.15 4.99
CA GLU A 66 8.87 0.04 6.42
C GLU A 66 8.37 1.38 6.98
N SER A 67 7.33 1.30 7.79
CA SER A 67 6.76 2.38 8.59
C SER A 67 6.56 1.85 10.02
N ASP A 68 6.24 2.74 10.96
CA ASP A 68 6.14 2.43 12.40
C ASP A 68 5.24 1.21 12.70
N GLN A 69 4.13 1.10 11.97
CA GLN A 69 3.10 0.07 12.20
C GLN A 69 2.98 -0.98 11.09
N VAL A 70 3.63 -0.76 9.94
CA VAL A 70 3.42 -1.59 8.73
C VAL A 70 4.74 -1.80 7.99
N CYS A 71 4.99 -3.04 7.58
CA CYS A 71 6.06 -3.38 6.63
C CYS A 71 5.46 -4.06 5.39
N LEU A 72 5.83 -3.58 4.20
CA LEU A 72 5.56 -4.25 2.92
C LEU A 72 6.88 -4.75 2.35
N ILE A 73 6.95 -6.03 2.06
CA ILE A 73 8.06 -6.66 1.35
C ILE A 73 7.55 -7.15 -0.01
N ILE A 74 8.30 -6.83 -1.06
CA ILE A 74 8.03 -7.26 -2.44
C ILE A 74 9.23 -8.06 -2.93
N GLU A 75 9.00 -9.32 -3.19
CA GLU A 75 9.99 -10.23 -3.75
C GLU A 75 9.77 -10.36 -5.27
N PRO A 76 10.84 -10.23 -6.09
CA PRO A 76 10.71 -10.38 -7.52
C PRO A 76 10.41 -11.84 -7.89
N GLY A 77 9.44 -12.02 -8.78
CA GLY A 77 9.18 -13.34 -9.35
C GLY A 77 10.23 -13.78 -10.36
N MET A 78 10.13 -15.04 -10.79
CA MET A 78 11.00 -15.62 -11.83
C MET A 78 10.22 -15.83 -13.12
N LYS A 79 10.92 -15.76 -14.26
CA LYS A 79 10.44 -16.22 -15.57
C LYS A 79 11.50 -17.08 -16.25
N ARG A 80 11.08 -17.82 -17.27
CA ARG A 80 12.01 -18.58 -18.13
C ARG A 80 12.80 -17.60 -18.99
N GLY A 81 14.12 -17.62 -18.85
CA GLY A 81 15.09 -16.91 -19.67
C GLY A 81 15.19 -17.50 -21.08
N ALA A 82 15.94 -16.81 -21.95
CA ALA A 82 16.06 -17.21 -23.35
C ALA A 82 16.77 -18.56 -23.52
N ALA A 83 17.75 -18.87 -22.66
CA ALA A 83 18.43 -20.17 -22.66
C ALA A 83 17.75 -21.21 -21.75
N GLY A 84 16.57 -20.89 -21.20
CA GLY A 84 15.73 -21.79 -20.41
C GLY A 84 15.94 -21.74 -18.90
N GLU A 85 16.95 -21.02 -18.43
CA GLU A 85 17.25 -20.75 -17.02
C GLU A 85 16.22 -19.82 -16.37
N PRO A 86 15.92 -19.96 -15.07
CA PRO A 86 15.07 -19.00 -14.36
C PRO A 86 15.80 -17.67 -14.19
N VAL A 87 15.18 -16.58 -14.66
CA VAL A 87 15.67 -15.21 -14.51
C VAL A 87 14.65 -14.36 -13.75
N PRO A 88 15.10 -13.47 -12.84
CA PRO A 88 14.18 -12.63 -12.09
C PRO A 88 13.54 -11.59 -13.01
N VAL A 89 12.24 -11.34 -12.84
CA VAL A 89 11.53 -10.30 -13.62
C VAL A 89 11.65 -8.92 -12.99
N GLY A 90 12.04 -8.85 -11.72
CA GLY A 90 12.08 -7.62 -10.92
C GLY A 90 10.73 -7.22 -10.34
N VAL A 91 10.80 -6.40 -9.31
CA VAL A 91 9.60 -5.87 -8.63
C VAL A 91 8.86 -4.86 -9.54
N PRO A 92 7.54 -4.72 -9.40
CA PRO A 92 6.78 -3.68 -10.09
C PRO A 92 7.16 -2.28 -9.60
N TYR A 93 7.14 -1.29 -10.50
CA TYR A 93 7.61 0.06 -10.20
C TYR A 93 6.89 1.15 -11.01
N GLY A 94 7.04 2.39 -10.56
CA GLY A 94 6.53 3.57 -11.28
C GLY A 94 5.00 3.71 -11.27
N SER A 95 4.50 4.65 -12.06
CA SER A 95 3.08 5.02 -12.07
C SER A 95 2.18 3.99 -12.75
N ARG A 96 2.66 3.31 -13.80
CA ARG A 96 1.88 2.30 -14.53
C ARG A 96 1.54 1.10 -13.66
N ALA A 97 2.49 0.59 -12.87
CA ALA A 97 2.23 -0.51 -11.95
C ALA A 97 1.22 -0.13 -10.84
N ARG A 98 1.38 1.07 -10.26
CA ARG A 98 0.43 1.58 -9.26
C ARG A 98 -0.99 1.66 -9.81
N LEU A 99 -1.14 2.19 -11.03
CA LEU A 99 -2.43 2.28 -11.70
C LEU A 99 -3.08 0.89 -11.92
N ILE A 100 -2.28 -0.12 -12.27
CA ILE A 100 -2.74 -1.51 -12.40
C ILE A 100 -3.22 -2.04 -11.05
N LEU A 101 -2.44 -1.87 -9.98
CA LEU A 101 -2.80 -2.35 -8.64
C LEU A 101 -4.09 -1.70 -8.12
N ILE A 102 -4.22 -0.38 -8.27
CA ILE A 102 -5.44 0.36 -7.91
C ILE A 102 -6.64 -0.23 -8.66
N TYR A 103 -6.51 -0.43 -9.98
CA TYR A 103 -7.58 -1.04 -10.77
C TYR A 103 -7.95 -2.44 -10.26
N LEU A 104 -6.96 -3.32 -10.04
CA LEU A 104 -7.20 -4.69 -9.56
C LEU A 104 -7.95 -4.70 -8.23
N GLN A 105 -7.58 -3.83 -7.29
CA GLN A 105 -8.23 -3.75 -5.99
C GLN A 105 -9.63 -3.16 -6.07
N SER A 106 -9.82 -2.10 -6.88
CA SER A 106 -11.15 -1.54 -7.12
C SER A 106 -12.09 -2.57 -7.74
N GLU A 107 -11.61 -3.35 -8.71
CA GLU A 107 -12.40 -4.41 -9.31
C GLU A 107 -12.69 -5.54 -8.33
N ALA A 108 -11.72 -5.95 -7.50
CA ALA A 108 -11.92 -7.00 -6.51
C ALA A 108 -13.01 -6.65 -5.50
N ILE A 109 -13.06 -5.39 -5.06
CA ILE A 109 -14.12 -4.88 -4.19
C ILE A 109 -15.44 -4.83 -4.95
N ARG A 110 -15.44 -4.31 -6.19
CA ARG A 110 -16.66 -4.14 -7.00
C ARG A 110 -17.31 -5.48 -7.36
N THR A 111 -16.53 -6.50 -7.66
CA THR A 111 -17.02 -7.83 -8.04
C THR A 111 -17.09 -8.81 -6.86
N ASN A 112 -16.58 -8.41 -5.69
CA ASN A 112 -16.40 -9.27 -4.53
C ASN A 112 -15.70 -10.60 -4.87
N SER A 113 -14.75 -10.55 -5.81
CA SER A 113 -14.03 -11.70 -6.35
C SER A 113 -12.53 -11.51 -6.16
N ARG A 114 -11.83 -12.61 -5.90
CA ARG A 114 -10.35 -12.65 -5.91
C ARG A 114 -9.80 -12.80 -7.33
N ASP A 115 -10.63 -13.29 -8.25
CA ASP A 115 -10.30 -13.43 -9.66
C ASP A 115 -10.80 -12.21 -10.42
N ILE A 116 -9.86 -11.46 -11.00
CA ILE A 116 -10.13 -10.20 -11.69
C ILE A 116 -9.92 -10.35 -13.18
N GLU A 117 -11.00 -10.24 -13.93
CA GLU A 117 -10.92 -10.11 -15.38
C GLU A 117 -10.57 -8.68 -15.79
N LEU A 118 -9.36 -8.52 -16.32
CA LEU A 118 -8.87 -7.25 -16.87
C LEU A 118 -9.56 -6.87 -18.20
N GLY A 119 -10.49 -7.70 -18.69
CA GLY A 119 -11.26 -7.53 -19.93
C GLY A 119 -10.74 -8.39 -21.09
N LYS A 120 -11.40 -8.27 -22.25
CA LYS A 120 -11.14 -9.13 -23.45
C LYS A 120 -9.73 -9.02 -24.02
N SER A 121 -9.03 -7.92 -23.76
CA SER A 121 -7.63 -7.74 -24.15
C SER A 121 -6.96 -6.62 -23.36
N LEU A 122 -5.63 -6.63 -23.33
CA LEU A 122 -4.85 -5.55 -22.72
C LEU A 122 -5.11 -4.18 -23.38
N ARG A 123 -5.37 -4.17 -24.70
CA ARG A 123 -5.72 -2.94 -25.42
C ARG A 123 -7.07 -2.38 -24.94
N ALA A 124 -8.05 -3.25 -24.72
CA ALA A 124 -9.35 -2.86 -24.17
C ALA A 124 -9.21 -2.30 -22.75
N TRP A 125 -8.37 -2.92 -21.92
CA TRP A 125 -8.04 -2.39 -20.59
C TRP A 125 -7.39 -1.00 -20.67
N MET A 126 -6.37 -0.81 -21.51
CA MET A 126 -5.72 0.50 -21.68
C MET A 126 -6.70 1.58 -22.15
N GLY A 127 -7.63 1.23 -23.05
CA GLY A 127 -8.71 2.12 -23.49
C GLY A 127 -9.60 2.56 -22.33
N ARG A 128 -10.02 1.64 -21.45
CA ARG A 128 -10.80 1.97 -20.24
C ARG A 128 -10.05 2.88 -19.28
N MET A 129 -8.73 2.71 -19.16
CA MET A 129 -7.88 3.53 -18.29
C MET A 129 -7.45 4.86 -18.92
N ASN A 130 -7.98 5.22 -20.10
CA ASN A 130 -7.60 6.40 -20.87
C ASN A 130 -6.07 6.50 -21.12
N ILE A 131 -5.41 5.36 -21.32
CA ILE A 131 -3.97 5.29 -21.62
C ILE A 131 -3.82 5.30 -23.15
N PRO A 132 -3.04 6.23 -23.73
CA PRO A 132 -2.82 6.26 -25.17
C PRO A 132 -2.27 4.92 -25.68
N ILE A 133 -3.01 4.30 -26.61
CA ILE A 133 -2.65 3.00 -27.17
C ILE A 133 -1.52 3.22 -28.18
N GLY A 134 -0.30 2.86 -27.78
CA GLY A 134 0.89 2.92 -28.63
C GLY A 134 1.86 1.80 -28.27
N GLY A 135 2.77 1.46 -29.19
CA GLY A 135 3.70 0.33 -29.01
C GLY A 135 4.49 0.40 -27.70
N LYS A 136 5.04 1.58 -27.38
CA LYS A 136 5.79 1.81 -26.15
C LYS A 136 4.93 1.69 -24.88
N ASN A 137 3.74 2.29 -24.85
CA ASN A 137 2.84 2.19 -23.70
C ASN A 137 2.36 0.76 -23.46
N LEU A 138 2.03 0.04 -24.55
CA LEU A 138 1.64 -1.36 -24.47
C LEU A 138 2.76 -2.22 -23.89
N GLN A 139 4.01 -2.01 -24.35
CA GLN A 139 5.17 -2.75 -23.84
C GLN A 139 5.42 -2.47 -22.35
N ILE A 140 5.35 -1.20 -21.92
CA ILE A 140 5.54 -0.82 -20.51
C ILE A 140 4.44 -1.43 -19.64
N VAL A 141 3.18 -1.35 -20.06
CA VAL A 141 2.07 -1.92 -19.31
C VAL A 141 2.21 -3.44 -19.21
N ARG A 142 2.54 -4.13 -20.31
CA ARG A 142 2.79 -5.59 -20.30
C ARG A 142 3.90 -5.98 -19.32
N ASP A 143 5.02 -5.27 -19.36
CA ASP A 143 6.15 -5.51 -18.45
C ASP A 143 5.72 -5.34 -16.98
N GLN A 144 5.00 -4.26 -16.65
CA GLN A 144 4.54 -4.05 -15.28
C GLN A 144 3.49 -5.08 -14.84
N MET A 145 2.61 -5.54 -15.73
CA MET A 145 1.66 -6.61 -15.42
C MET A 145 2.37 -7.95 -15.18
N GLU A 146 3.38 -8.29 -15.97
CA GLU A 146 4.20 -9.51 -15.76
C GLU A 146 4.91 -9.44 -14.39
N ARG A 147 5.47 -8.27 -14.03
CA ARG A 147 6.09 -8.07 -12.73
C ARG A 147 5.08 -8.25 -11.60
N ILE A 148 3.90 -7.64 -11.70
CA ILE A 148 2.84 -7.77 -10.68
C ILE A 148 2.38 -9.22 -10.52
N SER A 149 2.09 -9.92 -11.63
CA SER A 149 1.53 -11.26 -11.56
C SER A 149 2.49 -12.32 -11.02
N ARG A 150 3.80 -12.06 -11.12
CA ARG A 150 4.85 -12.98 -10.64
C ARG A 150 5.43 -12.60 -9.28
N SER A 151 5.29 -11.35 -8.84
CA SER A 151 5.88 -10.89 -7.57
C SER A 151 5.10 -11.41 -6.38
N ARG A 152 5.80 -11.65 -5.27
CA ARG A 152 5.18 -11.96 -3.98
C ARG A 152 5.17 -10.70 -3.12
N LEU A 153 4.00 -10.34 -2.62
CA LEU A 153 3.81 -9.20 -1.73
C LEU A 153 3.46 -9.74 -0.34
N SER A 154 4.27 -9.40 0.66
CA SER A 154 4.10 -9.80 2.05
C SER A 154 3.85 -8.56 2.89
N PHE A 155 2.76 -8.56 3.66
CA PHE A 155 2.38 -7.47 4.55
C PHE A 155 2.50 -7.91 6.00
N GLU A 156 3.20 -7.11 6.79
CA GLU A 156 3.29 -7.26 8.23
C GLU A 156 2.66 -6.03 8.88
N VAL A 157 1.73 -6.25 9.81
CA VAL A 157 1.06 -5.18 10.56
C VAL A 157 1.31 -5.41 12.04
N LYS A 158 1.98 -4.46 12.69
CA LYS A 158 2.18 -4.47 14.14
C LYS A 158 0.93 -3.87 14.79
N ARG A 159 -0.02 -4.73 15.20
CA ARG A 159 -1.09 -4.30 16.13
C ARG A 159 -0.53 -4.34 17.54
N GLY A 160 -0.70 -3.26 18.30
CA GLY A 160 -0.25 -3.17 19.68
C GLY A 160 -0.74 -4.37 20.51
N GLY A 161 0.20 -5.18 20.99
CA GLY A 161 -0.02 -6.15 22.06
C GLY A 161 -0.10 -7.64 21.71
N THR A 162 -0.26 -8.09 20.46
CA THR A 162 -0.31 -9.56 20.21
C THR A 162 0.10 -9.93 18.79
N GLU A 163 0.96 -10.94 18.72
CA GLU A 163 1.43 -11.78 17.60
C GLU A 163 1.03 -11.44 16.16
N VAL A 164 2.06 -11.48 15.31
CA VAL A 164 2.01 -11.41 13.85
C VAL A 164 1.02 -12.45 13.31
N VAL A 165 -0.11 -12.00 12.77
CA VAL A 165 -1.01 -12.87 12.00
C VAL A 165 -0.53 -12.90 10.54
N PRO A 166 0.03 -14.00 10.03
CA PRO A 166 0.27 -14.13 8.60
C PRO A 166 -1.07 -14.12 7.86
N ILE A 167 -1.27 -13.14 6.97
CA ILE A 167 -2.50 -12.96 6.17
C ILE A 167 -2.64 -14.05 5.08
N PHE A 168 -1.67 -14.96 4.94
CA PHE A 168 -1.74 -16.08 4.00
C PHE A 168 -2.08 -17.39 4.71
N ARG A 169 -3.38 -17.68 4.90
CA ARG A 169 -3.84 -19.07 5.01
C ARG A 169 -3.87 -19.67 3.61
N THR A 170 -2.81 -20.37 3.22
CA THR A 170 -2.87 -21.36 2.15
C THR A 170 -3.92 -22.40 2.52
N GLY A 171 -5.05 -22.38 1.81
CA GLY A 171 -6.04 -23.45 1.88
C GLY A 171 -5.46 -24.75 1.34
N ARG A 172 -5.91 -25.87 1.93
CA ARG A 172 -5.73 -27.21 1.36
C ARG A 172 -6.55 -27.34 0.09
#